data_AF-A0AAW9NSJ1-F1
#
_entry.id   AF-A0AAW9NSJ1-F1
#
_cell.length_a   1.000
_cell.length_b   1.000
_cell.length_c   1.000
_cell.angle_alpha   90.00
_cell.angle_beta   90.00
_cell.angle_gamma   90.00
#
_symmetry.space_group_name_H-M   'P 1'
#
loop_
_entity.id
_entity.type
_entity.pdbx_description
1 polymer ?
#
loop_
_entity_poly.entity_id
_entity_poly.type
_entity_poly.pdbx_seq_one_letter_code
_entity_poly.pdbx_strand_id
1 'polypeptide(L)'
;MKKWLFILFSCCVLIGCQQERVEEVEKEPYAFYEHNKKPREIYLQEGELTKEISYTVLNQHCWNADLSQCSSELKELPSRDIFGHQQEPKFQPNTMVTIMASANEDITLSEEEQLPYPTTIEAFQIVDETLVPVTTLQGNELTLPNEAGVYTYVFKITFDEHYKGIAFYSWRVRVEE
;
A
#
# COMPACT_ATOMS: atom_id res chain seq x y z
N MET A 1 68.15 -51.19 6.26
CA MET A 1 68.06 -49.84 5.63
C MET A 1 66.59 -49.49 5.52
N LYS A 2 66.24 -48.31 5.99
CA LYS A 2 64.91 -47.86 6.42
C LYS A 2 64.48 -46.74 5.46
N LYS A 3 63.16 -46.51 5.34
CA LYS A 3 62.46 -45.43 4.61
C LYS A 3 62.28 -45.82 3.12
N TRP A 4 61.14 -45.72 2.45
CA TRP A 4 60.05 -44.75 2.51
C TRP A 4 58.71 -45.43 2.17
N LEU A 5 57.89 -45.66 3.18
CA LEU A 5 56.43 -45.76 3.05
C LEU A 5 55.89 -44.45 3.63
N PHE A 6 54.71 -44.00 3.18
CA PHE A 6 54.01 -42.76 3.56
C PHE A 6 54.28 -41.51 2.70
N ILE A 7 53.71 -41.46 1.49
CA ILE A 7 53.11 -40.22 0.95
C ILE A 7 51.98 -40.64 -0.02
N LEU A 8 50.85 -41.10 0.50
CA LEU A 8 49.62 -41.30 -0.30
C LEU A 8 48.38 -41.33 0.62
N PHE A 9 48.31 -40.36 1.54
CA PHE A 9 47.13 -40.14 2.38
C PHE A 9 46.98 -38.65 2.70
N SER A 10 47.23 -37.79 1.71
CA SER A 10 47.15 -36.33 1.87
C SER A 10 46.68 -35.62 0.60
N CYS A 11 45.70 -36.20 -0.10
CA CYS A 11 44.94 -35.47 -1.14
C CYS A 11 43.42 -35.48 -0.90
N CYS A 12 42.90 -36.20 0.09
CA CYS A 12 41.45 -36.25 0.35
C CYS A 12 40.94 -35.20 1.36
N VAL A 13 41.80 -34.28 1.84
CA VAL A 13 41.40 -33.24 2.82
C VAL A 13 41.10 -31.89 2.15
N LEU A 14 41.24 -31.76 0.82
CA LEU A 14 41.02 -30.50 0.10
C LEU A 14 39.74 -30.45 -0.76
N ILE A 15 38.77 -31.34 -0.50
CA ILE A 15 37.38 -31.18 -0.99
C ILE A 15 36.45 -30.82 0.19
N GLY A 16 37.03 -30.28 1.26
CA GLY A 16 36.34 -29.50 2.27
C GLY A 16 36.58 -28.00 2.03
N CYS A 17 36.68 -27.56 0.76
CA CYS A 17 36.45 -26.15 0.47
C CYS A 17 34.99 -25.92 0.81
N GLN A 18 34.82 -25.40 2.04
CA GLN A 18 33.69 -24.63 2.47
C GLN A 18 33.00 -24.07 1.24
N GLN A 19 31.85 -24.65 0.92
CA GLN A 19 30.76 -23.90 0.38
C GLN A 19 30.43 -22.89 1.49
N GLU A 20 31.24 -21.84 1.56
CA GLU A 20 30.91 -20.59 2.18
C GLU A 20 29.64 -20.22 1.43
N ARG A 21 28.50 -20.58 2.04
CA ARG A 21 27.25 -19.91 1.74
C ARG A 21 27.63 -18.46 1.94
N VAL A 22 27.89 -17.77 0.83
CA VAL A 22 27.69 -16.35 0.75
C VAL A 22 26.31 -16.21 1.35
N GLU A 23 26.26 -15.74 2.60
CA GLU A 23 25.04 -15.16 3.13
C GLU A 23 24.68 -14.16 2.06
N GLU A 24 23.63 -14.50 1.32
CA GLU A 24 22.93 -13.60 0.45
C GLU A 24 22.50 -12.49 1.41
N VAL A 25 23.34 -11.46 1.50
CA VAL A 25 23.06 -10.28 2.31
C VAL A 25 21.74 -9.81 1.75
N GLU A 26 20.65 -9.97 2.52
CA GLU A 26 19.33 -9.42 2.24
C GLU A 26 19.50 -7.95 1.87
N LYS A 27 19.66 -7.69 0.57
CA LYS A 27 19.98 -6.38 0.01
C LYS A 27 18.79 -5.86 -0.77
N GLU A 28 17.57 -6.11 -0.30
CA GLU A 28 16.38 -5.69 -1.03
C GLU A 28 15.29 -4.90 -0.26
N PRO A 29 15.30 -4.68 1.07
CA PRO A 29 14.29 -3.77 1.63
C PRO A 29 14.64 -2.28 1.41
N TYR A 30 15.93 -1.91 1.33
CA TYR A 30 16.34 -0.50 1.25
C TYR A 30 16.02 0.15 -0.09
N ALA A 31 16.24 -0.55 -1.21
CA ALA A 31 16.01 0.00 -2.53
C ALA A 31 14.55 0.42 -2.70
N PHE A 32 13.59 -0.42 -2.31
CA PHE A 32 12.18 -0.07 -2.42
C PHE A 32 11.83 1.23 -1.71
N TYR A 33 12.28 1.43 -0.47
CA TYR A 33 11.98 2.63 0.31
C TYR A 33 12.65 3.89 -0.23
N GLU A 34 13.83 3.74 -0.83
CA GLU A 34 14.53 4.85 -1.50
C GLU A 34 13.90 5.22 -2.85
N HIS A 35 13.39 4.22 -3.59
CA HIS A 35 12.80 4.41 -4.92
C HIS A 35 11.34 4.87 -4.85
N ASN A 36 10.55 4.38 -3.88
CA ASN A 36 9.13 4.71 -3.71
C ASN A 36 8.91 5.93 -2.81
N LYS A 37 9.10 7.12 -3.38
CA LYS A 37 8.87 8.39 -2.65
C LYS A 37 7.41 8.62 -2.23
N LYS A 38 6.45 8.00 -2.92
CA LYS A 38 5.01 8.13 -2.66
C LYS A 38 4.30 6.77 -2.82
N PRO A 39 3.20 6.53 -2.09
CA PRO A 39 2.38 5.35 -2.26
C PRO A 39 1.57 5.34 -3.56
N ARG A 40 1.02 4.16 -3.89
CA ARG A 40 0.17 3.95 -5.08
C ARG A 40 -1.02 4.88 -5.06
N GLU A 41 -1.37 5.40 -6.22
CA GLU A 41 -2.65 6.07 -6.38
C GLU A 41 -3.79 5.10 -6.14
N ILE A 42 -4.82 5.59 -5.45
CA ILE A 42 -6.03 4.81 -5.17
C ILE A 42 -7.19 5.46 -5.90
N TYR A 43 -7.97 4.63 -6.55
CA TYR A 43 -9.16 5.02 -7.28
C TYR A 43 -10.37 4.22 -6.80
N LEU A 44 -11.53 4.76 -7.12
CA LEU A 44 -12.84 4.17 -6.82
C LEU A 44 -13.55 3.80 -8.10
N GLN A 45 -14.12 2.60 -8.10
CA GLN A 45 -14.86 2.00 -9.19
C GLN A 45 -16.27 1.66 -8.75
N GLU A 46 -17.31 1.87 -9.58
CA GLU A 46 -18.68 1.45 -9.30
C GLU A 46 -18.97 0.10 -9.97
N GLY A 47 -19.33 -0.90 -9.16
CA GLY A 47 -19.59 -2.26 -9.62
C GLY A 47 -18.42 -2.93 -10.35
N GLU A 48 -18.70 -3.97 -11.12
CA GLU A 48 -17.69 -4.76 -11.87
C GLU A 48 -17.21 -4.08 -13.18
N LEU A 49 -17.65 -2.85 -13.47
CA LEU A 49 -17.30 -2.17 -14.72
C LEU A 49 -15.86 -1.63 -14.68
N THR A 50 -15.07 -1.88 -15.72
CA THR A 50 -13.67 -1.44 -15.92
C THR A 50 -13.46 0.08 -16.05
N LYS A 51 -14.44 0.90 -15.66
CA LYS A 51 -14.32 2.36 -15.75
C LYS A 51 -13.93 2.92 -14.39
N GLU A 52 -12.72 3.45 -14.29
CA GLU A 52 -12.29 4.26 -13.16
C GLU A 52 -13.20 5.50 -13.04
N ILE A 53 -13.74 5.75 -11.84
CA ILE A 53 -14.79 6.77 -11.66
C ILE A 53 -14.26 7.96 -10.87
N SER A 54 -13.33 7.75 -9.95
CA SER A 54 -12.81 8.85 -9.14
C SER A 54 -11.44 8.55 -8.55
N TYR A 55 -10.61 9.60 -8.50
CA TYR A 55 -9.31 9.62 -7.86
C TYR A 55 -9.43 9.99 -6.37
N THR A 56 -8.55 9.43 -5.54
CA THR A 56 -8.42 9.82 -4.13
C THR A 56 -7.14 10.64 -3.90
N VAL A 57 -7.25 11.74 -3.16
CA VAL A 57 -6.13 12.66 -2.91
C VAL A 57 -5.27 12.13 -1.76
N LEU A 58 -3.97 11.90 -1.99
CA LEU A 58 -3.03 11.53 -0.94
C LEU A 58 -2.78 12.72 0.02
N ASN A 59 -3.06 12.53 1.32
CA ASN A 59 -2.82 13.53 2.35
C ASN A 59 -1.46 13.35 3.05
N GLN A 60 -1.24 12.15 3.58
CA GLN A 60 -0.12 11.82 4.43
C GLN A 60 0.30 10.38 4.14
N HIS A 61 1.59 10.12 4.11
CA HIS A 61 2.11 8.75 4.08
C HIS A 61 3.37 8.61 4.92
N CYS A 62 3.66 7.36 5.26
CA CYS A 62 4.87 6.93 5.91
C CYS A 62 5.26 5.56 5.35
N TRP A 63 6.50 5.44 4.91
CA TRP A 63 7.11 4.19 4.52
C TRP A 63 8.21 3.83 5.52
N ASN A 64 8.08 2.70 6.20
CA ASN A 64 9.04 2.25 7.21
C ASN A 64 8.93 0.75 7.43
N ALA A 65 10.07 0.06 7.46
CA ALA A 65 10.14 -1.39 7.75
C ALA A 65 9.60 -1.76 9.15
N ASP A 66 9.59 -0.80 10.07
CA ASP A 66 8.95 -0.89 11.37
C ASP A 66 7.69 -0.01 11.40
N LEU A 67 6.51 -0.63 11.23
CA LEU A 67 5.22 0.08 11.20
C LEU A 67 4.94 0.89 12.47
N SER A 68 5.53 0.53 13.62
CA SER A 68 5.33 1.28 14.86
C SER A 68 5.90 2.69 14.80
N GLN A 69 6.81 2.96 13.85
CA GLN A 69 7.36 4.29 13.58
C GLN A 69 6.44 5.13 12.68
N CYS A 70 5.46 4.51 12.02
CA CYS A 70 4.46 5.21 11.25
C CYS A 70 3.28 5.62 12.14
N SER A 71 2.86 6.88 12.02
CA SER A 71 1.65 7.34 12.70
C SER A 71 0.44 6.57 12.21
N SER A 72 -0.26 5.89 13.13
CA SER A 72 -1.54 5.23 12.86
C SER A 72 -2.70 6.20 12.74
N GLU A 73 -2.48 7.46 13.13
CA GLU A 73 -3.45 8.54 13.11
C GLU A 73 -3.09 9.60 12.06
N LEU A 74 -4.13 10.18 11.48
CA LEU A 74 -4.02 11.32 10.58
C LEU A 74 -3.71 12.58 11.42
N LYS A 75 -2.64 13.31 11.09
CA LYS A 75 -2.21 14.48 11.87
C LYS A 75 -3.19 15.64 11.80
N GLU A 76 -3.74 15.88 10.61
CA GLU A 76 -4.63 17.00 10.31
C GLU A 76 -5.73 16.53 9.36
N LEU A 77 -6.97 16.97 9.60
CA LEU A 77 -8.07 16.64 8.71
C LEU A 77 -7.90 17.32 7.35
N PRO A 78 -8.30 16.65 6.26
CA PRO A 78 -8.27 17.23 4.93
C PRO A 78 -9.13 18.49 4.87
N SER A 79 -8.52 19.61 4.49
CA SER A 79 -9.24 20.85 4.23
C SER A 79 -9.97 20.78 2.88
N ARG A 80 -11.03 21.58 2.68
CA ARG A 80 -11.86 21.48 1.46
C ARG A 80 -11.10 21.80 0.16
N ASP A 81 -10.01 22.54 0.26
CA ASP A 81 -9.16 22.96 -0.85
C ASP A 81 -8.21 21.86 -1.35
N ILE A 82 -7.98 20.77 -0.61
CA ILE A 82 -7.15 19.66 -1.10
C ILE A 82 -7.73 18.99 -2.35
N PHE A 83 -9.05 19.10 -2.52
CA PHE A 83 -9.77 18.58 -3.70
C PHE A 83 -9.64 19.52 -4.91
N GLY A 84 -9.07 20.72 -4.72
CA GLY A 84 -8.83 21.70 -5.77
C GLY A 84 -10.09 22.02 -6.59
N HIS A 85 -9.99 21.81 -7.90
CA HIS A 85 -11.09 21.97 -8.86
C HIS A 85 -11.74 20.64 -9.27
N GLN A 86 -11.42 19.53 -8.60
CA GLN A 86 -12.02 18.23 -8.92
C GLN A 86 -13.53 18.28 -8.67
N GLN A 87 -14.31 17.91 -9.68
CA GLN A 87 -15.75 17.76 -9.52
C GLN A 87 -16.02 16.55 -8.63
N GLU A 88 -16.93 16.73 -7.68
CA GLU A 88 -17.44 15.63 -6.86
C GLU A 88 -18.13 14.62 -7.78
N PRO A 89 -17.68 13.37 -7.85
CA PRO A 89 -18.42 12.34 -8.56
C PRO A 89 -19.80 12.18 -7.91
N LYS A 90 -20.79 11.89 -8.74
CA LYS A 90 -22.19 11.77 -8.36
C LYS A 90 -22.58 10.30 -8.41
N PHE A 91 -23.17 9.81 -7.33
CA PHE A 91 -23.68 8.45 -7.25
C PHE A 91 -25.09 8.43 -6.70
N GLN A 92 -25.78 7.34 -7.01
CA GLN A 92 -27.08 7.04 -6.46
C GLN A 92 -26.95 6.58 -5.00
N PRO A 93 -28.00 6.74 -4.18
CA PRO A 93 -28.06 6.18 -2.85
C PRO A 93 -27.79 4.66 -2.82
N ASN A 94 -27.05 4.18 -1.82
CA ASN A 94 -26.64 2.78 -1.66
C ASN A 94 -25.77 2.21 -2.80
N THR A 95 -25.21 3.05 -3.67
CA THR A 95 -24.21 2.58 -4.64
C THR A 95 -23.03 1.95 -3.90
N MET A 96 -22.57 0.80 -4.40
CA MET A 96 -21.34 0.16 -3.95
C MET A 96 -20.17 0.62 -4.81
N VAL A 97 -19.09 1.05 -4.16
CA VAL A 97 -17.83 1.41 -4.80
C VAL A 97 -16.69 0.52 -4.30
N THR A 98 -15.84 0.07 -5.20
CA THR A 98 -14.67 -0.74 -4.93
C THR A 98 -13.43 0.15 -4.92
N ILE A 99 -12.65 0.07 -3.84
CA ILE A 99 -11.36 0.73 -3.68
C ILE A 99 -10.29 -0.11 -4.37
N MET A 100 -9.58 0.51 -5.31
CA MET A 100 -8.54 -0.14 -6.09
C MET A 100 -7.23 0.65 -6.02
N ALA A 101 -6.10 -0.05 -5.92
CA ALA A 101 -4.78 0.55 -5.94
C ALA A 101 -4.15 0.37 -7.34
N SER A 102 -3.85 1.47 -8.02
CA SER A 102 -3.26 1.44 -9.36
C SER A 102 -1.77 1.10 -9.32
N ALA A 103 -1.31 0.25 -10.25
CA ALA A 103 0.09 0.22 -10.62
C ALA A 103 0.34 1.42 -11.55
N ASN A 104 1.18 2.36 -11.11
CA ASN A 104 1.54 3.54 -11.91
C ASN A 104 1.94 3.11 -13.34
N GLU A 105 1.16 3.50 -14.35
CA GLU A 105 1.36 3.03 -15.74
C GLU A 105 2.70 3.48 -16.35
N ASP A 106 3.33 4.50 -15.76
CA ASP A 106 4.59 5.08 -16.26
C ASP A 106 5.86 4.37 -15.80
N ILE A 107 5.75 3.30 -15.00
CA ILE A 107 6.93 2.56 -14.56
C ILE A 107 6.79 1.11 -15.02
N THR A 108 7.69 0.71 -15.94
CA THR A 108 7.95 -0.70 -16.23
C THR A 108 8.65 -1.30 -15.01
N LEU A 109 7.91 -1.47 -13.92
CA LEU A 109 8.40 -2.05 -12.68
C LEU A 109 8.80 -3.50 -12.96
N SER A 110 10.00 -3.92 -12.54
CA SER A 110 10.29 -5.36 -12.48
C SER A 110 9.28 -6.03 -11.55
N GLU A 111 9.08 -7.35 -11.66
CA GLU A 111 8.17 -8.08 -10.75
C GLU A 111 8.49 -7.84 -9.27
N GLU A 112 9.76 -7.54 -8.94
CA GLU A 112 10.26 -7.23 -7.59
C GLU A 112 9.88 -5.82 -7.10
N GLU A 113 9.59 -4.89 -8.02
CA GLU A 113 9.16 -3.52 -7.72
C GLU A 113 7.63 -3.36 -7.72
N GLN A 114 6.88 -4.45 -7.95
CA GLN A 114 5.43 -4.45 -7.80
C GLN A 114 5.05 -4.18 -6.34
N LEU A 115 4.73 -2.92 -6.07
CA LEU A 115 4.12 -2.46 -4.82
C LEU A 115 2.98 -3.42 -4.37
N PRO A 116 2.98 -3.91 -3.11
CA PRO A 116 2.06 -4.94 -2.66
C PRO A 116 0.63 -4.39 -2.61
N TYR A 117 -0.36 -5.27 -2.76
CA TYR A 117 -1.75 -4.90 -2.46
C TYR A 117 -1.86 -4.56 -0.97
N PRO A 118 -2.65 -3.55 -0.57
CA PRO A 118 -2.76 -3.19 0.85
C PRO A 118 -3.27 -4.36 1.68
N THR A 119 -2.63 -4.57 2.83
CA THR A 119 -3.03 -5.60 3.80
C THR A 119 -4.33 -5.21 4.51
N THR A 120 -4.55 -3.91 4.72
CA THR A 120 -5.76 -3.41 5.38
C THR A 120 -6.18 -2.07 4.81
N ILE A 121 -7.50 -1.92 4.63
CA ILE A 121 -8.16 -0.68 4.25
C ILE A 121 -9.16 -0.35 5.35
N GLU A 122 -9.05 0.84 5.92
CA GLU A 122 -10.00 1.40 6.86
C GLU A 122 -10.60 2.67 6.25
N ALA A 123 -11.90 2.90 6.41
CA ALA A 123 -12.58 4.11 5.95
C ALA A 123 -13.18 4.88 7.13
N PHE A 124 -13.02 6.19 7.08
CA PHE A 124 -13.58 7.13 8.04
C PHE A 124 -14.34 8.22 7.30
N GLN A 125 -15.54 8.57 7.75
CA GLN A 125 -16.27 9.73 7.27
C GLN A 125 -15.92 10.93 8.14
N ILE A 126 -15.77 12.10 7.52
CA ILE A 126 -15.65 13.36 8.26
C ILE A 126 -17.06 13.87 8.56
N VAL A 127 -17.40 13.92 9.85
CA VAL A 127 -18.65 14.46 10.37
C VAL A 127 -18.31 15.47 11.45
N ASP A 128 -18.77 16.71 11.31
CA ASP A 128 -18.52 17.80 12.27
C ASP A 128 -17.05 17.88 12.73
N GLU A 129 -16.12 17.85 11.78
CA GLU A 129 -14.67 17.91 12.03
C GLU A 129 -14.13 16.74 12.86
N THR A 130 -14.79 15.59 12.82
CA THR A 130 -14.33 14.35 13.47
C THR A 130 -14.33 13.19 12.49
N LEU A 131 -13.40 12.23 12.69
CA LEU A 131 -13.36 10.98 11.93
C LEU A 131 -14.28 9.95 12.57
N VAL A 132 -15.34 9.58 11.87
CA VAL A 132 -16.28 8.54 12.26
C VAL A 132 -15.99 7.28 11.45
N PRO A 133 -15.70 6.12 12.07
CA PRO A 133 -15.47 4.88 11.34
C PRO A 133 -16.66 4.51 10.45
N VAL A 134 -16.38 4.11 9.22
CA VAL A 134 -17.40 3.70 8.24
C VAL A 134 -17.62 2.19 8.35
N THR A 135 -18.78 1.81 8.89
CA THR A 135 -19.11 0.39 9.11
C THR A 135 -19.59 -0.34 7.85
N THR A 136 -19.87 0.39 6.77
CA THR A 136 -20.30 -0.18 5.48
C THR A 136 -19.13 -0.59 4.58
N LEU A 137 -17.89 -0.38 5.02
CA LEU A 137 -16.72 -0.91 4.33
C LEU A 137 -16.55 -2.40 4.65
N GLN A 138 -16.54 -3.25 3.62
CA GLN A 138 -16.30 -4.68 3.70
C GLN A 138 -15.16 -5.06 2.77
N GLY A 139 -13.99 -5.40 3.32
CA GLY A 139 -12.78 -5.59 2.52
C GLY A 139 -12.37 -4.28 1.87
N ASN A 140 -12.53 -4.19 0.55
CA ASN A 140 -12.29 -2.98 -0.24
C ASN A 140 -13.58 -2.39 -0.85
N GLU A 141 -14.75 -2.90 -0.50
CA GLU A 141 -16.04 -2.44 -1.01
C GLU A 141 -16.72 -1.53 0.00
N LEU A 142 -17.05 -0.31 -0.40
CA LEU A 142 -17.76 0.68 0.39
C LEU A 142 -19.17 0.86 -0.17
N THR A 143 -20.19 0.63 0.65
CA THR A 143 -21.56 1.07 0.32
C THR A 143 -21.77 2.52 0.74
N LEU A 144 -22.16 3.37 -0.22
CA LEU A 144 -22.48 4.77 0.02
C LEU A 144 -23.79 4.94 0.80
N PRO A 145 -23.96 6.06 1.52
CA PRO A 145 -25.17 6.34 2.29
C PRO A 145 -26.44 6.30 1.45
N ASN A 146 -27.56 6.02 2.11
CA ASN A 146 -28.90 6.10 1.51
C ASN A 146 -29.45 7.55 1.46
N GLU A 147 -28.86 8.46 2.22
CA GLU A 147 -29.24 9.86 2.28
C GLU A 147 -28.50 10.69 1.22
N ALA A 148 -29.19 11.63 0.59
CA ALA A 148 -28.58 12.56 -0.33
C ALA A 148 -27.71 13.57 0.43
N GLY A 149 -26.52 13.87 -0.10
CA GLY A 149 -25.57 14.73 0.58
C GLY A 149 -24.20 14.75 -0.06
N VAL A 150 -23.32 15.59 0.48
CA VAL A 150 -21.89 15.59 0.14
C VAL A 150 -21.14 14.95 1.29
N TYR A 151 -20.42 13.89 0.98
CA TYR A 151 -19.69 13.09 1.94
C TYR A 151 -18.20 13.21 1.68
N THR A 152 -17.41 13.34 2.74
CA THR A 152 -15.95 13.33 2.67
C THR A 152 -15.44 12.15 3.48
N TYR A 153 -14.62 11.33 2.85
CA TYR A 153 -14.01 10.14 3.41
C TYR A 153 -12.50 10.32 3.54
N VAL A 154 -11.93 9.66 4.54
CA VAL A 154 -10.51 9.38 4.68
C VAL A 154 -10.33 7.87 4.65
N PHE A 155 -9.52 7.38 3.72
CA PHE A 155 -9.08 6.00 3.68
C PHE A 155 -7.70 5.88 4.29
N LYS A 156 -7.56 5.06 5.33
CA LYS A 156 -6.27 4.66 5.88
C LYS A 156 -5.90 3.31 5.29
N ILE A 157 -4.75 3.27 4.63
CA ILE A 157 -4.27 2.14 3.87
C ILE A 157 -2.98 1.67 4.53
N THR A 158 -2.98 0.42 4.96
CA THR A 158 -1.84 -0.18 5.67
C THR A 158 -1.27 -1.31 4.83
N PHE A 159 0.06 -1.30 4.69
CA PHE A 159 0.86 -2.36 4.10
C PHE A 159 1.72 -2.95 5.22
N ASP A 160 1.62 -4.25 5.49
CA ASP A 160 2.36 -4.93 6.57
C ASP A 160 3.09 -6.21 6.12
N GLU A 161 3.22 -6.41 4.80
CA GLU A 161 3.94 -7.56 4.24
C GLU A 161 5.39 -7.20 3.90
N HIS A 162 5.85 -7.58 2.71
CA HIS A 162 7.22 -7.38 2.22
C HIS A 162 7.66 -5.91 2.28
N TYR A 163 6.72 -5.01 2.02
CA TYR A 163 6.93 -3.57 2.14
C TYR A 163 5.87 -2.96 3.03
N LYS A 164 6.35 -2.19 4.01
CA LYS A 164 5.54 -1.70 5.11
C LYS A 164 5.37 -0.19 5.13
N GLY A 165 4.16 0.25 5.38
CA GLY A 165 3.83 1.66 5.57
C GLY A 165 2.34 1.92 5.74
N ILE A 166 2.04 3.20 5.97
CA ILE A 166 0.67 3.70 6.14
C ILE A 166 0.49 4.91 5.23
N ALA A 167 -0.63 4.96 4.51
CA ALA A 167 -1.02 6.08 3.67
C ALA A 167 -2.47 6.48 3.93
N PHE A 168 -2.73 7.78 3.95
CA PHE A 168 -4.04 8.37 4.16
C PHE A 168 -4.49 9.10 2.90
N TYR A 169 -5.60 8.66 2.33
CA TYR A 169 -6.22 9.27 1.15
C TYR A 169 -7.53 9.92 1.52
N SER A 170 -7.91 10.95 0.80
CA SER A 170 -9.19 11.62 0.94
C SER A 170 -9.99 11.55 -0.33
N TRP A 171 -11.29 11.40 -0.15
CA TRP A 171 -12.23 11.35 -1.25
C TRP A 171 -13.48 12.11 -0.88
N ARG A 172 -14.03 12.85 -1.84
CA ARG A 172 -15.24 13.64 -1.66
C ARG A 172 -16.23 13.28 -2.74
N VAL A 173 -17.46 13.00 -2.34
CA VAL A 173 -18.50 12.43 -3.20
C VAL A 173 -19.84 13.09 -2.94
N ARG A 174 -20.69 13.14 -3.96
CA ARG A 174 -22.08 13.55 -3.86
C ARG A 174 -23.01 12.36 -4.07
N VAL A 175 -23.91 12.14 -3.12
CA VAL A 175 -25.01 11.19 -3.25
C VAL A 175 -26.27 11.99 -3.59
N GLU A 176 -26.93 11.66 -4.69
CA GLU A 176 -28.17 12.29 -5.16
C GLU A 176 -29.03 11.33 -6.00
N GLU A 177 -30.34 11.54 -6.01
CA GLU A 177 -31.33 10.81 -6.84
C GLU A 177 -31.27 11.20 -8.32
#